data_AF-A0A3N5PC53-F1
#
_entry.id   AF-A0A3N5PC53-F1
#
_cell.length_a   1.000
_cell.length_b   1.000
_cell.length_c   1.000
_cell.angle_alpha   90.00
_cell.angle_beta   90.00
_cell.angle_gamma   90.00
#
_symmetry.space_group_name_H-M   'P 1'
#
loop_
_entity.id
_entity.type
_entity.pdbx_description
1 polymer ?
#
loop_
_entity_poly.entity_id
_entity_poly.type
_entity_poly.pdbx_seq_one_letter_code
_entity_poly.pdbx_strand_id
1 'polypeptide(L)'
;VKPRGASEFTTYEVNGWRLRRTGSSVSVDHRPPDARWFGNRPALLADLRGEGVDELITRIEQAVDSYPYPDTYRVWPGPNSNTFVAHVLRAAPELRADLPATAIGKDYLGPGFVAWSPSGTGAQVSLFGVVGALAGVEEGIELNVLGLTFGVDPLDLALKVPMAGRLGWPREAAAPIAHADEK
;
A
#
# COMPACT_ATOMS: atom_id res chain seq x y z
N VAL A 1 -2.30 -12.57 -2.26
CA VAL A 1 -2.71 -12.98 -3.63
C VAL A 1 -3.33 -14.37 -3.60
N LYS A 2 -4.16 -14.70 -4.59
CA LYS A 2 -4.71 -16.06 -4.77
C LYS A 2 -4.88 -16.33 -6.27
N PRO A 3 -3.93 -17.04 -6.92
CA PRO A 3 -4.04 -17.38 -8.33
C PRO A 3 -5.27 -18.23 -8.66
N ARG A 4 -5.68 -18.25 -9.92
CA ARG A 4 -6.74 -19.13 -10.41
C ARG A 4 -6.47 -20.58 -10.04
N GLY A 5 -7.47 -21.23 -9.45
CA GLY A 5 -7.40 -22.64 -9.03
C GLY A 5 -6.64 -22.88 -7.73
N ALA A 6 -5.99 -21.87 -7.13
CA ALA A 6 -5.39 -22.00 -5.80
C ALA A 6 -6.47 -22.21 -4.73
N SER A 7 -6.20 -23.05 -3.74
CA SER A 7 -7.11 -23.27 -2.61
C SER A 7 -7.00 -22.16 -1.56
N GLU A 8 -5.79 -21.63 -1.35
CA GLU A 8 -5.45 -20.71 -0.26
C GLU A 8 -4.83 -19.40 -0.77
N PHE A 9 -4.81 -18.38 0.08
CA PHE A 9 -4.10 -17.13 -0.20
C PHE A 9 -2.62 -17.26 0.16
N THR A 10 -1.76 -16.62 -0.62
CA THR A 10 -0.40 -16.29 -0.22
C THR A 10 -0.37 -14.86 0.28
N THR A 11 0.12 -14.65 1.50
CA THR A 11 0.24 -13.34 2.15
C THR A 11 1.70 -12.94 2.25
N TYR A 12 1.97 -11.70 1.85
CA TYR A 12 3.28 -11.08 1.95
C TYR A 12 3.23 -9.96 2.97
N GLU A 13 4.09 -10.02 3.97
CA GLU A 13 4.10 -9.08 5.08
C GLU A 13 5.52 -8.61 5.35
N VAL A 14 5.69 -7.36 5.76
CA VAL A 14 7.00 -6.83 6.18
C VAL A 14 6.96 -6.49 7.66
N ASN A 15 7.90 -7.04 8.43
CA ASN A 15 8.06 -6.72 9.85
C ASN A 15 9.52 -6.88 10.30
N GLY A 16 9.93 -6.08 11.30
CA GLY A 16 11.31 -6.10 11.80
C GLY A 16 11.66 -7.26 12.74
N TRP A 17 10.68 -8.01 13.25
CA TRP A 17 10.89 -9.00 14.32
C TRP A 17 11.71 -10.22 13.86
N ARG A 18 11.49 -10.67 12.62
CA ARG A 18 12.16 -11.86 12.06
C ARG A 18 13.49 -11.53 11.39
N LEU A 19 13.77 -10.24 11.15
CA LEU A 19 14.92 -9.80 10.36
C LEU A 19 16.25 -10.34 10.89
N ARG A 20 16.50 -10.20 12.20
CA ARG A 20 17.74 -10.70 12.83
C ARG A 20 17.94 -12.22 12.73
N ARG A 21 16.85 -12.99 12.63
CA ARG A 21 16.90 -14.46 12.62
C ARG A 21 16.93 -15.04 11.21
N THR A 22 16.26 -14.38 10.26
CA THR A 22 16.02 -14.91 8.91
C THR A 22 16.79 -14.17 7.82
N GLY A 23 17.37 -13.00 8.14
CA GLY A 23 18.02 -12.13 7.15
C GLY A 23 17.04 -11.34 6.28
N SER A 24 15.73 -11.56 6.42
CA SER A 24 14.69 -10.84 5.69
C SER A 24 13.60 -10.31 6.62
N SER A 25 13.12 -9.12 6.32
CA SER A 25 11.94 -8.48 6.92
C SER A 25 10.66 -8.88 6.19
N VAL A 26 10.77 -9.38 4.95
CA VAL A 26 9.65 -9.91 4.17
C VAL A 26 9.36 -11.34 4.61
N SER A 27 8.12 -11.60 5.02
CA SER A 27 7.59 -12.94 5.29
C SER A 27 6.55 -13.33 4.26
N VAL A 28 6.62 -14.58 3.83
CA VAL A 28 5.65 -15.25 2.95
C VAL A 28 4.96 -16.32 3.78
N ASP A 29 3.64 -16.25 3.86
CA ASP A 29 2.81 -17.17 4.65
C ASP A 29 1.51 -17.50 3.89
N HIS A 30 0.76 -18.52 4.34
CA HIS A 30 -0.54 -18.91 3.78
C HIS A 30 -1.70 -18.64 4.75
N ARG A 31 -1.63 -17.54 5.50
CA ARG A 31 -2.68 -17.16 6.46
C ARG A 31 -3.89 -16.53 5.76
N PRO A 32 -5.08 -16.51 6.39
CA PRO A 32 -6.23 -15.80 5.85
C PRO A 32 -5.90 -14.33 5.56
N PRO A 33 -6.33 -13.77 4.42
CA PRO A 33 -5.95 -12.41 3.99
C PRO A 33 -6.52 -11.32 4.91
N ASP A 34 -7.56 -11.63 5.68
CA ASP A 34 -8.21 -10.76 6.66
C ASP A 34 -7.87 -11.14 8.11
N ALA A 35 -6.85 -11.99 8.32
CA ALA A 35 -6.41 -12.36 9.65
C ALA A 35 -5.85 -11.13 10.41
N ARG A 36 -6.18 -11.06 11.71
CA ARG A 36 -5.74 -9.96 12.59
C ARG A 36 -4.22 -9.75 12.51
N TRP A 37 -3.82 -8.48 12.56
CA TRP A 37 -2.43 -8.05 12.56
C TRP A 37 -2.08 -7.42 13.90
N PHE A 38 -1.27 -8.10 14.70
CA PHE A 38 -0.95 -7.71 16.09
C PHE A 38 -2.21 -7.34 16.92
N GLY A 39 -3.27 -8.14 16.79
CA GLY A 39 -4.56 -7.92 17.48
C GLY A 39 -5.53 -6.98 16.77
N ASN A 40 -5.04 -6.14 15.86
CA ASN A 40 -5.87 -5.20 15.09
C ASN A 40 -6.62 -5.91 13.97
N ARG A 41 -7.86 -5.46 13.72
CA ARG A 41 -8.63 -5.90 12.55
C ARG A 41 -8.06 -5.22 11.30
N PRO A 42 -7.77 -5.95 10.21
CA PRO A 42 -7.29 -5.32 9.00
C PRO A 42 -8.40 -4.50 8.33
N ALA A 43 -7.99 -3.46 7.61
CA ALA A 43 -8.84 -2.72 6.69
C ALA A 43 -8.52 -3.19 5.26
N LEU A 44 -9.56 -3.48 4.48
CA LEU A 44 -9.42 -3.83 3.07
C LEU A 44 -9.25 -2.55 2.25
N LEU A 45 -8.13 -2.42 1.53
CA LEU A 45 -7.86 -1.26 0.67
C LEU A 45 -8.37 -1.47 -0.76
N ALA A 46 -8.21 -2.69 -1.30
CA ALA A 46 -8.69 -3.07 -2.63
C ALA A 46 -8.97 -4.57 -2.69
N ASP A 47 -9.94 -4.96 -3.50
CA ASP A 47 -10.24 -6.36 -3.87
C ASP A 47 -10.50 -6.39 -5.37
N LEU A 48 -9.65 -7.11 -6.12
CA LEU A 48 -9.77 -7.30 -7.57
C LEU A 48 -9.93 -8.79 -7.85
N ARG A 49 -10.96 -9.14 -8.62
CA ARG A 49 -11.30 -10.52 -8.97
C ARG A 49 -11.70 -10.62 -10.44
N GLY A 50 -11.45 -11.78 -11.03
CA GLY A 50 -11.89 -12.10 -12.40
C GLY A 50 -10.74 -12.27 -13.38
N GLU A 51 -11.00 -11.99 -14.65
CA GLU A 51 -10.02 -12.05 -15.72
C GLU A 51 -8.88 -11.03 -15.51
N GLY A 52 -7.68 -11.33 -16.02
CA GLY A 52 -6.49 -10.47 -15.86
C GLY A 52 -5.82 -10.51 -14.47
N VAL A 53 -6.48 -11.05 -13.44
CA VAL A 53 -5.94 -11.09 -12.07
C VAL A 53 -4.68 -11.94 -11.97
N ASP A 54 -4.55 -13.03 -12.72
CA ASP A 54 -3.37 -13.90 -12.66
C ASP A 54 -2.10 -13.14 -13.12
N GLU A 55 -2.19 -12.29 -14.14
CA GLU A 55 -1.10 -11.43 -14.60
C GLU A 55 -0.76 -10.35 -13.57
N LEU A 56 -1.77 -9.78 -12.93
CA LEU A 56 -1.56 -8.84 -11.83
C LEU A 56 -0.86 -9.50 -10.64
N ILE A 57 -1.25 -10.73 -10.29
CA ILE A 57 -0.62 -11.50 -9.23
C ILE A 57 0.85 -11.74 -9.56
N THR A 58 1.18 -12.15 -10.78
CA THR A 58 2.58 -12.32 -11.21
C THR A 58 3.38 -11.02 -11.04
N ARG A 59 2.82 -9.86 -11.36
CA ARG A 59 3.49 -8.56 -11.14
C ARG A 59 3.66 -8.23 -9.65
N ILE A 60 2.67 -8.54 -8.82
CA ILE A 60 2.77 -8.38 -7.37
C ILE A 60 3.91 -9.26 -6.83
N GLU A 61 3.97 -10.52 -7.23
CA GLU A 61 5.03 -11.45 -6.81
C GLU A 61 6.42 -10.95 -7.23
N GLN A 62 6.56 -10.46 -8.47
CA GLN A 62 7.80 -9.83 -8.92
C GLN A 62 8.17 -8.58 -8.10
N ALA A 63 7.20 -7.76 -7.71
CA ALA A 63 7.43 -6.60 -6.85
C ALA A 63 7.85 -7.00 -5.43
N VAL A 64 7.32 -8.12 -4.91
CA VAL A 64 7.76 -8.67 -3.63
C VAL A 64 9.21 -9.16 -3.72
N ASP A 65 9.53 -9.92 -4.76
CA ASP A 65 10.87 -10.48 -4.96
C ASP A 65 11.93 -9.40 -5.23
N SER A 66 11.55 -8.31 -5.89
CA SER A 66 12.44 -7.18 -6.21
C SER A 66 12.41 -6.05 -5.17
N TYR A 67 11.73 -6.25 -4.03
CA TYR A 67 11.64 -5.23 -2.99
C TYR A 67 13.05 -4.83 -2.51
N PRO A 68 13.44 -3.54 -2.57
CA PRO A 68 14.83 -3.12 -2.37
C PRO A 68 15.32 -3.13 -0.91
N TYR A 69 14.43 -3.40 0.06
CA TYR A 69 14.77 -3.37 1.48
C TYR A 69 14.43 -4.69 2.19
N PRO A 70 14.81 -5.86 1.64
CA PRO A 70 14.45 -7.13 2.26
C PRO A 70 15.18 -7.28 3.60
N ASP A 71 16.40 -6.79 3.71
CA ASP A 71 17.29 -6.93 4.87
C ASP A 71 17.27 -5.73 5.84
N THR A 72 16.41 -4.74 5.60
CA THR A 72 16.41 -3.48 6.33
C THR A 72 15.02 -3.12 6.81
N TYR A 73 14.89 -2.78 8.09
CA TYR A 73 13.64 -2.28 8.67
C TYR A 73 13.90 -1.11 9.61
N ARG A 74 13.26 0.03 9.35
CA ARG A 74 13.27 1.24 10.18
C ARG A 74 11.87 1.83 10.25
N VAL A 75 11.32 1.93 11.46
CA VAL A 75 9.94 2.38 11.72
C VAL A 75 9.63 3.74 11.09
N TRP A 76 10.55 4.71 11.20
CA TRP A 76 10.42 6.04 10.59
C TRP A 76 11.79 6.60 10.20
N PRO A 77 11.92 7.32 9.06
CA PRO A 77 10.87 7.56 8.06
C PRO A 77 10.62 6.35 7.15
N GLY A 78 11.48 5.34 7.20
CA GLY A 78 11.44 4.12 6.41
C GLY A 78 12.86 3.55 6.24
N PRO A 79 13.00 2.40 5.58
CA PRO A 79 11.94 1.56 5.00
C PRO A 79 11.20 0.70 6.05
N ASN A 80 9.88 0.53 5.91
CA ASN A 80 9.05 -0.29 6.81
C ASN A 80 7.91 -1.02 6.06
N SER A 81 6.90 -1.54 6.77
CA SER A 81 5.75 -2.23 6.17
C SER A 81 4.94 -1.36 5.21
N ASN A 82 4.77 -0.06 5.49
CA ASN A 82 4.03 0.86 4.62
C ASN A 82 4.85 1.24 3.38
N THR A 83 6.18 1.32 3.51
CA THR A 83 7.09 1.44 2.36
C THR A 83 6.94 0.24 1.41
N PHE A 84 6.85 -0.97 1.97
CA PHE A 84 6.62 -2.19 1.20
C PHE A 84 5.26 -2.18 0.48
N VAL A 85 4.17 -1.88 1.19
CA VAL A 85 2.84 -1.81 0.54
C VAL A 85 2.83 -0.74 -0.55
N ALA A 86 3.41 0.44 -0.31
CA ALA A 86 3.50 1.48 -1.34
C ALA A 86 4.35 1.04 -2.55
N HIS A 87 5.39 0.24 -2.35
CA HIS A 87 6.18 -0.33 -3.45
C HIS A 87 5.36 -1.31 -4.29
N VAL A 88 4.63 -2.24 -3.64
CA VAL A 88 3.77 -3.21 -4.32
C VAL A 88 2.64 -2.52 -5.09
N LEU A 89 1.98 -1.53 -4.49
CA LEU A 89 0.89 -0.80 -5.15
C LEU A 89 1.36 -0.06 -6.41
N ARG A 90 2.57 0.54 -6.40
CA ARG A 90 3.14 1.18 -7.59
C ARG A 90 3.43 0.20 -8.73
N ALA A 91 3.71 -1.07 -8.41
CA ALA A 91 3.91 -2.13 -9.42
C ALA A 91 2.58 -2.74 -9.91
N ALA A 92 1.47 -2.49 -9.20
CA ALA A 92 0.14 -3.02 -9.43
C ALA A 92 -0.92 -1.88 -9.46
N PRO A 93 -0.78 -0.87 -10.35
CA PRO A 93 -1.65 0.31 -10.36
C PRO A 93 -3.13 0.00 -10.63
N GLU A 94 -3.44 -1.18 -11.17
CA GLU A 94 -4.81 -1.67 -11.39
C GLU A 94 -5.61 -1.80 -10.09
N LEU A 95 -4.93 -1.98 -8.95
CA LEU A 95 -5.58 -2.00 -7.64
C LEU A 95 -6.18 -0.64 -7.26
N ARG A 96 -5.64 0.47 -7.82
CA ARG A 96 -6.06 1.85 -7.54
C ARG A 96 -6.21 2.17 -6.04
N ALA A 97 -5.39 1.54 -5.21
CA ALA A 97 -5.53 1.64 -3.75
C ALA A 97 -4.80 2.88 -3.21
N ASP A 98 -5.48 3.62 -2.33
CA ASP A 98 -4.86 4.67 -1.52
C ASP A 98 -4.34 4.08 -0.20
N LEU A 99 -3.22 4.61 0.28
CA LEU A 99 -2.74 4.28 1.63
C LEU A 99 -3.26 5.34 2.61
N PRO A 100 -3.74 4.92 3.79
CA PRO A 100 -4.32 5.86 4.74
C PRO A 100 -3.25 6.85 5.24
N ALA A 101 -3.68 8.06 5.62
CA ALA A 101 -2.80 9.08 6.20
C ALA A 101 -2.09 8.64 7.49
N THR A 102 -2.58 7.58 8.14
CA THR A 102 -1.97 6.95 9.32
C THR A 102 -0.87 5.95 8.97
N ALA A 103 -0.66 5.63 7.69
CA ALA A 103 0.39 4.72 7.23
C ALA A 103 1.78 5.40 7.22
N ILE A 104 2.34 5.60 8.42
CA ILE A 104 3.65 6.21 8.62
C ILE A 104 4.72 5.48 7.79
N GLY A 105 5.42 6.22 6.93
CA GLY A 105 6.45 5.69 6.02
C GLY A 105 5.98 5.30 4.63
N LYS A 106 4.68 5.48 4.30
CA LYS A 106 4.16 5.33 2.92
C LYS A 106 4.84 6.26 1.92
N ASP A 107 5.34 7.41 2.39
CA ASP A 107 5.98 8.45 1.58
C ASP A 107 7.50 8.29 1.47
N TYR A 108 8.09 7.21 1.99
CA TYR A 108 9.53 6.96 1.84
C TYR A 108 9.83 6.42 0.43
N LEU A 109 10.57 7.20 -0.35
CA LEU A 109 10.95 6.87 -1.74
C LEU A 109 12.37 6.31 -1.88
N GLY A 110 13.02 5.97 -0.78
CA GLY A 110 14.39 5.49 -0.81
C GLY A 110 15.39 6.58 -1.19
N PRO A 111 16.35 6.30 -2.08
CA PRO A 111 17.30 7.31 -2.56
C PRO A 111 16.67 8.29 -3.57
N GLY A 112 15.49 7.98 -4.10
CA GLY A 112 14.77 8.85 -5.03
C GLY A 112 13.94 9.92 -4.32
N PHE A 113 13.56 10.96 -5.07
CA PHE A 113 12.71 12.04 -4.57
C PHE A 113 11.38 12.16 -5.29
N VAL A 114 11.21 11.50 -6.43
CA VAL A 114 10.00 11.57 -7.26
C VAL A 114 9.57 10.15 -7.62
N ALA A 115 8.26 9.90 -7.56
CA ALA A 115 7.66 8.64 -7.96
C ALA A 115 6.21 8.86 -8.42
N TRP A 116 5.62 7.85 -9.06
CA TRP A 116 4.16 7.77 -9.17
C TRP A 116 3.54 7.59 -7.78
N SER A 117 2.30 8.06 -7.60
CA SER A 117 1.53 7.80 -6.39
C SER A 117 1.29 6.28 -6.24
N PRO A 118 1.07 5.77 -5.02
CA PRO A 118 0.82 4.34 -4.81
C PRO A 118 -0.31 3.78 -5.68
N SER A 119 -1.40 4.53 -5.89
CA SER A 119 -2.49 4.12 -6.77
C SER A 119 -2.15 4.12 -8.27
N GLY A 120 -1.03 4.72 -8.67
CA GLY A 120 -0.67 4.94 -10.06
C GLY A 120 -1.46 6.06 -10.75
N THR A 121 -2.30 6.80 -10.03
CA THR A 121 -3.18 7.83 -10.60
C THR A 121 -2.65 9.26 -10.46
N GLY A 122 -1.41 9.42 -10.02
CA GLY A 122 -0.84 10.70 -9.69
C GLY A 122 0.66 10.65 -9.47
N ALA A 123 1.23 11.75 -8.99
CA ALA A 123 2.66 11.88 -8.73
C ALA A 123 2.94 12.22 -7.26
N GLN A 124 4.12 11.85 -6.81
CA GLN A 124 4.61 12.08 -5.46
C GLN A 124 6.02 12.64 -5.51
N VAL A 125 6.28 13.64 -4.67
CA VAL A 125 7.62 14.13 -4.35
C VAL A 125 7.84 13.98 -2.85
N SER A 126 8.97 13.40 -2.44
CA SER A 126 9.27 13.19 -1.03
C SER A 126 10.76 13.21 -0.75
N LEU A 127 11.17 14.05 0.19
CA LEU A 127 12.52 14.10 0.71
C LEU A 127 12.67 13.08 1.83
N PHE A 128 13.12 11.87 1.47
CA PHE A 128 13.39 10.76 2.39
C PHE A 128 12.22 10.39 3.31
N GLY A 129 10.97 10.64 2.91
CA GLY A 129 9.78 10.43 3.75
C GLY A 129 9.59 11.44 4.88
N VAL A 130 10.43 12.46 4.97
CA VAL A 130 10.41 13.48 6.02
C VAL A 130 9.52 14.66 5.63
N VAL A 131 9.65 15.16 4.40
CA VAL A 131 8.79 16.22 3.86
C VAL A 131 8.42 15.86 2.42
N GLY A 132 7.15 15.94 2.07
CA GLY A 132 6.72 15.59 0.72
C GLY A 132 5.32 16.10 0.38
N ALA A 133 5.00 16.00 -0.90
CA ALA A 133 3.68 16.28 -1.45
C ALA A 133 3.28 15.14 -2.39
N LEU A 134 1.99 14.83 -2.43
CA LEU A 134 1.41 13.86 -3.35
C LEU A 134 0.14 14.45 -3.93
N ALA A 135 -0.06 14.29 -5.23
CA ALA A 135 -1.30 14.62 -5.90
C ALA A 135 -1.70 13.47 -6.82
N GLY A 136 -2.87 12.87 -6.60
CA GLY A 136 -3.42 11.79 -7.41
C GLY A 136 -4.93 11.76 -7.37
N VAL A 137 -5.54 11.05 -8.32
CA VAL A 137 -7.01 10.94 -8.40
C VAL A 137 -7.55 10.18 -7.19
N GLU A 138 -6.91 9.07 -6.81
CA GLU A 138 -7.36 8.26 -5.67
C GLU A 138 -6.92 8.84 -4.32
N GLU A 139 -5.73 9.42 -4.26
CA GLU A 139 -5.20 9.96 -3.01
C GLU A 139 -5.71 11.37 -2.68
N GLY A 140 -6.12 12.15 -3.68
CA GLY A 140 -6.32 13.59 -3.55
C GLY A 140 -5.01 14.36 -3.49
N ILE A 141 -4.99 15.48 -2.75
CA ILE A 141 -3.79 16.28 -2.50
C ILE A 141 -3.34 16.05 -1.06
N GLU A 142 -2.12 15.56 -0.87
CA GLU A 142 -1.51 15.32 0.42
C GLU A 142 -0.20 16.08 0.61
N LEU A 143 0.04 16.54 1.83
CA LEU A 143 1.30 17.09 2.33
C LEU A 143 1.75 16.24 3.51
N ASN A 144 2.95 15.68 3.42
CA ASN A 144 3.60 14.96 4.51
C ASN A 144 4.66 15.85 5.14
N VAL A 145 4.59 16.03 6.46
CA VAL A 145 5.62 16.72 7.25
C VAL A 145 5.92 15.88 8.50
N LEU A 146 7.16 15.42 8.61
CA LEU A 146 7.65 14.57 9.70
C LEU A 146 6.84 13.27 9.91
N GLY A 147 6.27 12.71 8.83
CA GLY A 147 5.38 11.54 8.89
C GLY A 147 3.92 11.86 9.18
N LEU A 148 3.58 13.14 9.40
CA LEU A 148 2.20 13.61 9.53
C LEU A 148 1.66 13.96 8.15
N THR A 149 0.73 13.13 7.66
CA THR A 149 0.05 13.36 6.39
C THR A 149 -1.21 14.20 6.61
N PHE A 150 -1.23 15.38 6.01
CA PHE A 150 -2.39 16.24 5.86
C PHE A 150 -2.90 16.11 4.44
N GLY A 151 -4.21 16.04 4.22
CA GLY A 151 -4.70 16.00 2.85
C GLY A 151 -6.15 16.36 2.70
N VAL A 152 -6.50 16.64 1.46
CA VAL A 152 -7.87 16.85 1.02
C VAL A 152 -8.13 15.83 -0.08
N ASP A 153 -9.20 15.06 0.10
CA ASP A 153 -9.73 14.15 -0.89
C ASP A 153 -11.00 14.79 -1.49
N PRO A 154 -10.90 15.41 -2.68
CA PRO A 154 -12.01 16.15 -3.26
C PRO A 154 -13.13 15.22 -3.73
N LEU A 155 -12.81 14.00 -4.16
CA LEU A 155 -13.79 13.06 -4.70
C LEU A 155 -14.77 12.59 -3.65
N ASP A 156 -14.29 12.44 -2.42
CA ASP A 156 -15.12 11.99 -1.32
C ASP A 156 -15.41 13.07 -0.26
N LEU A 157 -15.07 14.32 -0.55
CA LEU A 157 -15.22 15.47 0.35
C LEU A 157 -14.66 15.18 1.75
N ALA A 158 -13.46 14.59 1.82
CA ALA A 158 -12.85 14.15 3.07
C ALA A 158 -11.53 14.88 3.37
N LEU A 159 -11.28 15.10 4.65
CA LEU A 159 -10.02 15.58 5.18
C LEU A 159 -9.20 14.40 5.69
N LYS A 160 -7.94 14.34 5.28
CA LYS A 160 -6.94 13.42 5.82
C LYS A 160 -6.20 14.14 6.94
N VAL A 161 -6.43 13.72 8.17
CA VAL A 161 -5.89 14.33 9.37
C VAL A 161 -4.88 13.36 10.00
N PRO A 162 -3.67 13.82 10.36
CA PRO A 162 -2.70 12.99 11.04
C PRO A 162 -3.30 12.39 12.32
N MET A 163 -2.98 11.12 12.60
CA MET A 163 -3.44 10.34 13.76
C MET A 163 -4.95 10.03 13.80
N ALA A 164 -5.82 10.95 13.36
CA ALA A 164 -7.26 10.74 13.29
C ALA A 164 -7.70 10.00 12.00
N GLY A 165 -6.81 9.88 11.02
CA GLY A 165 -7.10 9.23 9.74
C GLY A 165 -8.00 10.10 8.88
N ARG A 166 -8.97 9.48 8.21
CA ARG A 166 -9.85 10.18 7.28
C ARG A 166 -11.13 10.63 7.99
N LEU A 167 -11.44 11.92 7.87
CA LEU A 167 -12.65 12.57 8.38
C LEU A 167 -13.46 13.10 7.19
N GLY A 168 -14.58 12.47 6.89
CA GLY A 168 -15.42 12.84 5.76
C GLY A 168 -16.61 11.90 5.62
N TRP A 169 -17.33 11.98 4.51
CA TRP A 169 -18.46 11.08 4.27
C TRP A 169 -17.98 9.61 4.23
N PRO A 170 -18.72 8.66 4.82
CA PRO A 170 -18.34 7.26 4.79
C PRO A 170 -18.20 6.77 3.36
N ARG A 171 -17.02 6.25 3.03
CA ARG A 171 -16.79 5.47 1.82
C ARG A 171 -17.48 4.13 1.98
N GLU A 172 -18.22 3.70 0.96
CA GLU A 172 -18.66 2.30 0.89
C GLU A 172 -17.39 1.43 0.85
N ALA A 173 -17.37 0.34 1.63
CA ALA A 173 -16.20 -0.53 1.71
C ALA A 173 -15.79 -0.98 0.31
N ALA A 174 -14.48 -1.13 0.04
CA ALA A 174 -13.97 -1.53 -1.27
C ALA A 174 -14.76 -2.73 -1.81
N ALA A 175 -15.67 -2.45 -2.75
CA ALA A 175 -16.39 -3.49 -3.46
C ALA A 175 -15.40 -4.18 -4.39
N PRO A 176 -15.57 -5.49 -4.67
CA PRO A 176 -14.74 -6.16 -5.66
C PRO A 176 -14.78 -5.38 -6.97
N ILE A 177 -13.62 -4.89 -7.41
CA ILE A 177 -13.47 -4.34 -8.75
C ILE A 177 -13.63 -5.53 -9.69
N ALA A 178 -14.73 -5.55 -10.45
CA ALA A 178 -14.93 -6.52 -11.52
C ALA A 178 -14.45 -5.88 -12.82
N HIS A 179 -13.60 -6.56 -13.58
CA HIS A 179 -13.43 -6.20 -14.98
C HIS A 179 -14.76 -6.41 -15.69
N ALA A 180 -15.26 -5.37 -16.36
CA ALA A 180 -16.45 -5.48 -17.18
C ALA A 180 -16.16 -6.47 -18.32
N ASP A 181 -17.02 -7.46 -18.49
CA ASP A 181 -17.02 -8.36 -19.64
C ASP A 181 -17.03 -7.51 -20.92
N GLU A 182 -15.90 -7.46 -21.63
CA GLU A 182 -15.88 -6.96 -23.00
C GLU A 182 -16.40 -8.09 -23.88
N LYS A 183 -17.60 -7.88 -24.44
CA LYS A 183 -18.36 -8.80 -25.29
C LYS A 183 -17.59 -9.26 -26.54
#